data_AF-A0AAX3RLP0-F1
#
_entry.id   AF-A0AAX3RLP0-F1
#
_cell.length_a   1.000
_cell.length_b   1.000
_cell.length_c   1.000
_cell.angle_alpha   90.00
_cell.angle_beta   90.00
_cell.angle_gamma   90.00
#
_symmetry.space_group_name_H-M   'P 1'
#
loop_
_entity.id
_entity.type
_entity.pdbx_description
1 polymer ?
#
loop_
_entity_poly.entity_id
_entity_poly.type
_entity_poly.pdbx_seq_one_letter_code
_entity_poly.pdbx_strand_id
1 'polypeptide(L)'
;MYEKVKRLEPTTETKRRLYLTSGNQCAFEGCKKMIISSDGELLGEICHIEAAMPGGERFYPNQTNEERRDFDNLMMLCLDHHKITNNVDKYPVEKLQEMKKIMRKNLQMPYQN
;
A
#
# COMPACT_ATOMS: atom_id res chain seq x y z
N MET A 1 16.96 20.75 -7.73
CA MET A 1 15.77 21.54 -8.15
C MET A 1 14.61 21.07 -7.29
N TYR A 2 13.98 21.94 -6.49
CA TYR A 2 12.85 21.53 -5.65
C TYR A 2 11.63 21.28 -6.54
N GLU A 3 11.13 20.04 -6.54
CA GLU A 3 9.93 19.68 -7.27
C GLU A 3 8.69 20.19 -6.51
N LYS A 4 7.74 20.81 -7.21
CA LYS A 4 6.45 21.15 -6.60
C LYS A 4 5.69 19.86 -6.29
N VAL A 5 5.28 19.67 -5.04
CA VAL A 5 4.52 18.48 -4.62
C VAL A 5 3.22 18.37 -5.41
N LYS A 6 2.99 17.19 -6.01
CA LYS A 6 1.75 16.83 -6.71
C LYS A 6 1.51 15.34 -6.56
N ARG A 7 0.24 14.97 -6.39
CA ARG A 7 -0.17 13.57 -6.46
C ARG A 7 -0.12 13.11 -7.90
N LEU A 8 0.76 12.15 -8.17
CA LEU A 8 0.80 11.43 -9.44
C LEU A 8 -0.02 10.14 -9.33
N GLU A 9 -0.61 9.74 -10.44
CA GLU A 9 -1.21 8.41 -10.54
C GLU A 9 -0.09 7.36 -10.54
N PRO A 10 -0.22 6.26 -9.77
CA PRO A 10 0.72 5.14 -9.85
C PRO A 10 0.86 4.63 -11.29
N THR A 11 2.09 4.33 -11.72
CA THR A 11 2.32 3.85 -13.08
C THR A 11 1.67 2.49 -13.31
N THR A 12 1.40 2.13 -14.57
CA THR A 12 0.88 0.80 -14.92
C THR A 12 1.77 -0.32 -14.38
N GLU A 13 3.10 -0.14 -14.45
CA GLU A 13 4.07 -1.08 -13.89
C GLU A 13 3.93 -1.21 -12.36
N THR A 14 3.81 -0.08 -11.66
CA THR A 14 3.61 -0.06 -10.21
C THR A 14 2.31 -0.75 -9.80
N LYS A 15 1.19 -0.43 -10.46
CA LYS A 15 -0.10 -1.09 -10.22
C LYS A 15 0.02 -2.60 -10.46
N ARG A 16 0.61 -3.02 -11.58
CA ARG A 16 0.81 -4.44 -11.91
C ARG A 16 1.61 -5.15 -10.82
N ARG A 17 2.72 -4.55 -10.36
CA ARG A 17 3.56 -5.11 -9.29
C ARG A 17 2.79 -5.21 -7.97
N LEU A 18 2.01 -4.19 -7.59
CA LEU A 18 1.17 -4.20 -6.39
C LEU A 18 0.14 -5.34 -6.44
N TYR A 19 -0.64 -5.45 -7.51
CA TYR A 19 -1.64 -6.50 -7.64
C TYR A 19 -1.01 -7.90 -7.60
N LEU A 20 0.04 -8.16 -8.40
CA LEU A 20 0.70 -9.47 -8.46
C LEU A 20 1.37 -9.87 -7.13
N THR A 21 1.91 -8.91 -6.39
CA THR A 21 2.60 -9.19 -5.12
C THR A 21 1.72 -9.06 -3.88
N SER A 22 0.43 -8.76 -4.05
CA SER A 22 -0.57 -8.75 -2.97
C SER A 22 -1.19 -10.12 -2.70
N GLY A 23 -1.08 -11.06 -3.65
CA GLY A 23 -1.78 -12.35 -3.56
C GLY A 23 -3.30 -12.21 -3.51
N ASN A 24 -3.83 -11.12 -4.07
CA ASN A 24 -5.24 -10.73 -3.98
C ASN A 24 -5.76 -10.55 -2.54
N GLN A 25 -4.88 -10.24 -1.58
CA GLN A 25 -5.23 -10.14 -0.17
C GLN A 25 -4.85 -8.78 0.42
N CYS A 26 -5.65 -8.32 1.38
CA CYS A 26 -5.33 -7.14 2.18
C CYS A 26 -4.01 -7.33 2.94
N ALA A 27 -3.13 -6.33 2.88
CA ALA A 27 -1.83 -6.35 3.53
C ALA A 27 -1.89 -6.17 5.07
N PHE A 28 -3.07 -5.89 5.63
CA PHE A 28 -3.25 -5.78 7.06
C PHE A 28 -3.07 -7.14 7.74
N GLU A 29 -2.33 -7.16 8.86
CA GLU A 29 -2.00 -8.39 9.57
C GLU A 29 -3.25 -9.19 9.98
N GLY A 30 -3.27 -10.47 9.62
CA GLY A 30 -4.40 -11.38 9.89
C GLY A 30 -5.65 -11.15 9.03
N CYS A 31 -5.69 -10.13 8.16
CA CYS A 31 -6.84 -9.88 7.30
C CYS A 31 -6.84 -10.80 6.08
N LYS A 32 -7.94 -11.52 5.85
CA LYS A 32 -8.14 -12.40 4.68
C LYS A 32 -9.08 -11.82 3.62
N LYS A 33 -9.43 -10.53 3.71
CA LYS A 33 -10.31 -9.88 2.74
C LYS A 33 -9.61 -9.79 1.38
N MET A 34 -10.37 -10.09 0.33
CA MET A 34 -9.89 -10.02 -1.05
C MET A 34 -9.78 -8.56 -1.53
N ILE A 35 -8.84 -8.32 -2.43
CA ILE A 35 -8.68 -7.03 -3.13
C ILE A 35 -9.55 -6.98 -4.39
N ILE A 36 -9.69 -8.09 -5.08
CA ILE A 36 -10.52 -8.28 -6.26
C ILE A 36 -11.45 -9.47 -5.98
N SER A 37 -12.74 -9.31 -6.26
CA SER A 37 -13.74 -10.37 -6.10
C SER A 37 -13.52 -11.50 -7.11
N SER A 38 -14.22 -12.62 -6.92
CA SER A 38 -14.26 -13.71 -7.92
C SER A 38 -14.80 -13.27 -9.28
N ASP A 39 -15.63 -12.23 -9.29
CA ASP A 39 -16.26 -11.68 -10.51
C ASP A 39 -15.43 -10.55 -11.14
N GLY A 40 -14.24 -10.25 -10.59
CA GLY A 40 -13.32 -9.24 -11.12
C GLY A 40 -13.53 -7.82 -10.57
N GLU A 41 -14.45 -7.63 -9.61
CA GLU A 41 -14.72 -6.33 -9.01
C GLU A 41 -13.63 -5.91 -8.02
N LEU A 42 -13.19 -4.65 -8.08
CA LEU A 42 -12.18 -4.12 -7.17
C LEU A 42 -12.81 -3.77 -5.81
N LEU A 43 -12.42 -4.51 -4.77
CA LEU A 43 -12.89 -4.39 -3.37
C LEU A 43 -11.89 -3.68 -2.44
N GLY A 44 -10.64 -3.53 -2.88
CA GLY A 44 -9.57 -2.87 -2.13
C GLY A 44 -8.95 -1.70 -2.89
N GLU A 45 -8.01 -1.02 -2.24
CA GLU A 45 -7.42 0.20 -2.76
C GLU A 45 -5.89 0.18 -2.66
N ILE A 46 -5.25 0.87 -3.60
CA ILE A 46 -3.83 1.22 -3.51
C ILE A 46 -3.69 2.37 -2.51
N CYS A 47 -3.05 2.09 -1.39
CA CYS A 47 -2.89 3.01 -0.28
C CYS A 47 -1.44 3.49 -0.18
N HIS A 48 -1.26 4.73 0.25
CA HIS A 48 0.05 5.29 0.51
C HIS A 48 0.48 4.98 1.94
N ILE A 49 1.73 4.56 2.10
CA ILE A 49 2.39 4.47 3.41
C ILE A 49 2.66 5.89 3.90
N GLU A 50 3.40 6.68 3.13
CA GLU A 50 3.58 8.13 3.33
C GLU A 50 2.74 8.90 2.31
N ALA A 51 1.92 9.85 2.77
CA ALA A 51 0.94 10.52 1.91
C ALA A 51 1.56 11.21 0.69
N ALA A 52 0.79 11.23 -0.40
CA ALA A 52 1.18 11.90 -1.65
C ALA A 52 1.12 13.44 -1.58
N MET A 53 0.43 14.01 -0.59
CA MET A 53 0.15 15.44 -0.50
C MET A 53 0.44 15.97 0.92
N PRO A 54 0.86 17.24 1.05
CA PRO A 54 1.00 17.88 2.35
C PRO A 54 -0.32 17.85 3.12
N GLY A 55 -0.24 17.63 4.43
CA GLY A 55 -1.40 17.49 5.32
C GLY A 55 -2.02 16.09 5.35
N GLY A 56 -1.59 15.17 4.47
CA GLY A 56 -1.95 13.76 4.56
C GLY A 56 -1.14 13.00 5.61
N GLU A 57 -1.58 11.78 5.90
CA GLU A 57 -0.98 10.88 6.88
C GLU A 57 0.48 10.59 6.58
N ARG A 58 1.36 10.80 7.57
CA ARG A 58 2.80 10.50 7.47
C ARG A 58 3.47 11.17 6.26
N PHE A 59 3.00 12.34 5.83
CA PHE A 59 3.63 13.07 4.74
C PHE A 59 5.09 13.40 5.04
N TYR A 60 6.01 12.95 4.18
CA TYR A 60 7.43 13.27 4.27
C TYR A 60 7.85 14.28 3.21
N PRO A 61 8.30 15.50 3.57
CA PRO A 61 8.53 16.60 2.63
C PRO A 61 9.72 16.38 1.67
N ASN A 62 10.67 15.52 2.03
CA ASN A 62 11.87 15.32 1.22
C ASN A 62 11.71 14.24 0.13
N GLN A 63 10.54 13.62 0.01
CA GLN A 63 10.20 12.72 -1.09
C GLN A 63 9.89 13.50 -2.38
N THR A 64 10.42 13.01 -3.49
CA THR A 64 10.04 13.38 -4.86
C THR A 64 8.64 12.87 -5.21
N ASN A 65 8.01 13.41 -6.26
CA ASN A 65 6.69 12.93 -6.66
C ASN A 65 6.70 11.50 -7.22
N GLU A 66 7.84 11.06 -7.77
CA GLU A 66 8.00 9.67 -8.22
C GLU A 66 8.09 8.70 -7.03
N GLU A 67 8.88 9.02 -6.01
CA GLU A 67 8.98 8.20 -4.78
C GLU A 67 7.62 8.06 -4.09
N ARG A 68 6.78 9.11 -4.10
CA ARG A 68 5.43 9.07 -3.51
C ARG A 68 4.53 8.03 -4.15
N ARG A 69 4.64 7.84 -5.46
CA ARG A 69 3.85 6.85 -6.21
C ARG A 69 4.60 5.56 -6.48
N ASP A 70 5.82 5.41 -5.96
CA ASP A 70 6.63 4.23 -6.19
C ASP A 70 6.03 3.02 -5.49
N PHE A 71 6.33 1.83 -6.02
CA PHE A 71 5.94 0.59 -5.41
C PHE A 71 6.26 0.55 -3.92
N ASP A 72 7.44 1.00 -3.48
CA ASP A 72 7.87 0.90 -2.08
C ASP A 72 7.03 1.73 -1.11
N ASN A 73 6.48 2.86 -1.55
CA ASN A 73 5.58 3.71 -0.75
C ASN A 73 4.10 3.27 -0.83
N LEU A 74 3.74 2.28 -1.63
CA LEU A 74 2.36 1.85 -1.83
C LEU A 74 2.08 0.45 -1.28
N MET A 75 0.84 0.17 -0.86
CA MET A 75 0.39 -1.15 -0.44
C MET A 75 -1.10 -1.38 -0.74
N MET A 76 -1.55 -2.64 -0.76
CA MET A 76 -2.96 -2.97 -0.98
C MET A 76 -3.69 -3.15 0.36
N LEU A 77 -4.79 -2.43 0.56
CA LEU A 77 -5.66 -2.59 1.73
C LEU A 77 -7.12 -2.71 1.29
N CYS A 78 -7.91 -3.46 2.05
CA CYS A 78 -9.37 -3.39 1.93
C CYS A 78 -9.89 -2.05 2.50
N LEU A 79 -11.10 -1.65 2.12
CA LEU A 79 -11.68 -0.35 2.52
C LEU A 79 -11.64 -0.09 4.04
N ASP A 80 -11.97 -1.10 4.86
CA ASP A 80 -11.93 -0.95 6.32
C ASP A 80 -10.53 -0.64 6.84
N HIS A 81 -9.53 -1.39 6.36
CA HIS A 81 -8.16 -1.24 6.85
C HIS A 81 -7.49 0.00 6.28
N HIS A 82 -7.86 0.43 5.07
CA HIS A 82 -7.47 1.75 4.57
C HIS A 82 -7.87 2.83 5.58
N LYS A 83 -9.14 2.84 6.02
CA LYS A 83 -9.63 3.79 7.03
C LYS A 83 -8.96 3.63 8.41
N ILE A 84 -8.76 2.40 8.88
CA ILE A 84 -8.13 2.13 10.18
C ILE A 84 -6.68 2.63 10.21
N THR A 85 -5.93 2.44 9.12
CA THR A 85 -4.52 2.83 9.03
C THR A 85 -4.29 4.35 8.93
N ASN A 86 -5.35 5.15 8.83
CA ASN A 86 -5.24 6.61 8.89
C ASN A 86 -4.85 7.12 10.29
N ASN A 87 -4.98 6.29 11.34
CA ASN A 87 -4.47 6.64 12.66
C ASN A 87 -2.92 6.55 12.68
N VAL A 88 -2.26 7.70 12.51
CA VAL A 88 -0.80 7.80 12.41
C VAL A 88 -0.06 7.33 13.65
N ASP A 89 -0.64 7.51 14.85
CA ASP A 89 -0.02 7.09 16.11
C ASP A 89 0.03 5.55 16.23
N LYS A 90 -1.03 4.88 15.79
CA LYS A 90 -1.14 3.41 15.81
C LYS A 90 -0.44 2.73 14.63
N TYR A 91 -0.30 3.44 13.52
CA TYR A 91 0.24 2.94 12.26
C TYR A 91 1.29 3.90 11.71
N PRO A 92 2.47 3.98 12.35
CA PRO A 92 3.61 4.72 11.81
C PRO A 92 4.15 4.05 10.54
N VAL A 93 5.03 4.75 9.82
CA VAL A 93 5.59 4.33 8.51
C VAL A 93 6.19 2.94 8.60
N GLU A 94 7.02 2.70 9.61
CA GLU A 94 7.78 1.46 9.82
C GLU A 94 6.84 0.27 9.99
N LYS A 95 5.71 0.47 10.68
CA LYS A 95 4.72 -0.58 10.92
C LYS A 95 4.01 -0.97 9.62
N LEU A 96 3.63 0.00 8.79
CA LEU A 96 3.00 -0.28 7.49
C LEU A 96 3.98 -0.93 6.51
N GLN A 97 5.25 -0.50 6.52
CA GLN A 97 6.31 -1.15 5.75
C GLN A 97 6.51 -2.62 6.18
N GLU A 98 6.51 -2.89 7.48
CA GLU A 98 6.63 -4.27 7.99
C GLU A 98 5.41 -5.12 7.62
N MET A 99 4.18 -4.60 7.73
CA MET A 99 2.96 -5.28 7.28
C MET A 99 3.05 -5.70 5.81
N LYS A 100 3.45 -4.77 4.93
CA LYS A 100 3.66 -5.04 3.51
C LYS A 100 4.72 -6.11 3.27
N LYS A 101 5.81 -6.10 4.04
CA LYS A 101 6.90 -7.08 3.95
C LYS A 101 6.44 -8.47 4.38
N ILE A 102 5.72 -8.57 5.50
CA ILE A 102 5.15 -9.83 6.01
C ILE A 102 4.19 -10.43 4.99
N MET A 103 3.24 -9.64 4.45
CA MET A 103 2.34 -10.10 3.40
C MET A 103 3.09 -10.73 2.24
N ARG A 104 4.12 -10.04 1.72
CA ARG A 104 4.92 -10.54 0.58
C ARG A 104 5.67 -11.83 0.90
N LYS A 105 6.19 -11.98 2.13
CA LYS A 105 6.86 -13.22 2.58
C LYS A 105 5.88 -14.38 2.65
N ASN A 106 4.66 -14.16 3.12
CA ASN A 106 3.63 -15.20 3.20
C ASN A 106 3.28 -15.78 1.82
N LEU A 107 3.41 -14.98 0.75
CA LEU A 107 3.22 -15.44 -0.64
C LEU A 107 4.42 -16.22 -1.20
N GLN A 108 5.61 -16.04 -0.62
CA GLN A 108 6.84 -16.71 -1.05
C GLN A 108 7.12 -18.00 -0.28
N MET A 109 6.22 -18.41 0.60
CA MET A 109 6.30 -19.67 1.34
C MET A 109 5.35 -20.68 0.69
N PRO A 110 5.78 -21.40 -0.36
CA PRO A 110 4.85 -22.11 -1.23
C PRO A 110 4.07 -23.23 -0.54
N TYR A 111 4.59 -23.88 0.50
CA TYR A 111 3.87 -24.93 1.23
C TYR A 111 4.46 -25.05 2.63
N GLN A 112 3.65 -24.85 3.67
CA GLN A 112 3.88 -25.50 4.96
C GLN A 112 2.82 -26.58 5.10
N ASN A 113 3.29 -27.84 5.10
CA ASN A 113 2.48 -29.04 5.30
C ASN A 113 1.66 -28.99 6.59
#